data_AF-K1WFC9-F1
#
_entry.id   AF-K1WFC9-F1
#
_cell.length_a   1.000
_cell.length_b   1.000
_cell.length_c   1.000
_cell.angle_alpha   90.00
_cell.angle_beta   90.00
_cell.angle_gamma   90.00
#
_symmetry.space_group_name_H-M   'P 1'
#
loop_
_entity.id
_entity.type
_entity.pdbx_description
1 polymer ?
#
loop_
_entity_poly.entity_id
_entity_poly.type
_entity_poly.pdbx_seq_one_letter_code
_entity_poly.pdbx_strand_id
1 'polypeptide(L)'
;MSTRNFSQPKRRGSNSMLPPPKTSKMSAEAPVFQPRPKMEEEDPAVAASAASAPNPSVTTGEGGQIHGGAKEIDSDTREKLNAAVAASRVTRPLPGSRRPAAAANMVPQAATTVKTGEEKENRRRLIVVLSQACLEAYKINSSSSKGKDAKYALLNCDDHQGILAKTGRDIADARPDITHQCLLTLLDSPLNKAGLLQVYIHTAKGVLIEVNPSVRIPRTFKRFSGLMVQLLHKLSIRGVQGSEKLLRVIKNPITDHLPTNTIKLTLSGDAPTVRLSQFLPTLPETHSICVFVGAMARGPDNFADHYVDQKISISDYSLSASVACGKFCCAMEELWDIV
;
A
#
# COMPACT_ATOMS: atom_id res chain seq x y z
N MET A 1 -64.16 31.77 23.99
CA MET A 1 -62.89 32.37 24.46
C MET A 1 -62.53 31.73 25.79
N SER A 2 -61.49 30.89 25.83
CA SER A 2 -60.91 30.41 27.11
C SER A 2 -59.51 29.90 26.82
N THR A 3 -58.53 30.69 27.27
CA THR A 3 -57.11 30.39 27.30
C THR A 3 -56.83 29.36 28.40
N ARG A 4 -56.08 28.31 28.09
CA ARG A 4 -55.44 27.46 29.11
C ARG A 4 -53.96 27.29 28.79
N ASN A 5 -53.16 27.71 29.77
CA ASN A 5 -51.71 27.66 29.83
C ASN A 5 -51.15 26.24 29.64
N PHE A 6 -50.14 26.13 28.79
CA PHE A 6 -49.28 24.95 28.69
C PHE A 6 -48.22 24.97 29.80
N SER A 7 -48.28 23.98 30.68
CA SER A 7 -47.26 23.62 31.66
C SER A 7 -46.24 22.68 31.02
N GLN A 8 -44.95 23.01 31.09
CA GLN A 8 -43.85 22.13 30.67
C GLN A 8 -43.44 21.17 31.81
N PRO A 9 -43.21 19.87 31.55
CA PRO A 9 -42.67 18.98 32.56
C PRO A 9 -41.13 19.00 32.63
N LYS A 10 -40.65 19.00 33.87
CA LYS A 10 -39.24 19.01 34.34
C LYS A 10 -38.39 17.88 33.74
N ARG A 11 -37.20 18.23 33.21
CA ARG A 11 -36.13 17.28 32.89
C ARG A 11 -35.48 16.75 34.18
N ARG A 12 -35.52 15.43 34.35
CA ARG A 12 -34.78 14.66 35.36
C ARG A 12 -33.31 14.60 34.96
N GLY A 13 -32.42 15.11 35.81
CA GLY A 13 -30.97 14.91 35.68
C GLY A 13 -30.60 13.48 36.04
N SER A 14 -29.88 12.81 35.14
CA SER A 14 -29.20 11.55 35.41
C SER A 14 -27.71 11.75 35.21
N ASN A 15 -26.98 11.80 36.34
CA ASN A 15 -25.54 11.64 36.41
C ASN A 15 -25.15 10.25 35.88
N SER A 16 -24.34 10.19 34.83
CA SER A 16 -23.53 9.03 34.51
C SER A 16 -22.06 9.47 34.44
N MET A 17 -21.33 9.20 35.51
CA MET A 17 -19.87 9.36 35.61
C MET A 17 -19.19 8.60 34.47
N LEU A 18 -18.47 9.33 33.62
CA LEU A 18 -17.49 8.76 32.70
C LEU A 18 -16.27 8.27 33.50
N PRO A 19 -15.68 7.11 33.19
CA PRO A 19 -14.43 6.70 33.81
C PRO A 19 -13.27 7.62 33.37
N PRO A 20 -12.26 7.86 34.23
CA PRO A 20 -11.19 8.81 33.95
C PRO A 20 -10.32 8.33 32.77
N PRO A 21 -9.75 9.27 31.99
CA PRO A 21 -8.82 8.94 30.91
C PRO A 21 -7.56 8.27 31.49
N LYS A 22 -7.15 7.15 30.89
CA LYS A 22 -5.88 6.50 31.20
C LYS A 22 -4.74 7.44 30.80
N THR A 23 -4.03 7.98 31.78
CA THR A 23 -2.82 8.77 31.59
C THR A 23 -1.66 7.84 31.28
N SER A 24 -1.36 7.63 30.00
CA SER A 24 -0.06 7.08 29.60
C SER A 24 0.94 8.22 29.55
N LYS A 25 1.81 8.30 30.57
CA LYS A 25 2.98 9.17 30.57
C LYS A 25 4.07 8.52 29.71
N MET A 26 4.01 8.64 28.38
CA MET A 26 5.17 8.57 27.47
C MET A 26 4.77 9.14 26.11
N SER A 27 4.54 10.46 26.03
CA SER A 27 4.52 11.16 24.74
C SER A 27 5.95 11.61 24.46
N ALA A 28 6.67 10.85 23.62
CA ALA A 28 7.81 11.42 22.92
C ALA A 28 7.24 12.15 21.70
N GLU A 29 7.28 13.47 21.75
CA GLU A 29 6.96 14.34 20.62
C GLU A 29 7.97 14.08 19.50
N ALA A 30 7.47 13.88 18.27
CA ALA A 30 8.34 13.65 17.12
C ALA A 30 9.21 14.90 16.86
N PRO A 31 10.50 14.75 16.50
CA PRO A 31 11.36 15.90 16.26
C PRO A 31 10.84 16.71 15.07
N VAL A 32 10.67 18.02 15.29
CA VAL A 32 10.33 18.99 14.24
C VAL A 32 11.52 19.12 13.30
N PHE A 33 11.37 18.64 12.07
CA PHE A 33 12.36 18.82 11.00
C PHE A 33 12.36 20.27 10.52
N GLN A 34 13.52 20.94 10.59
CA GLN A 34 13.71 22.28 10.05
C GLN A 34 14.26 22.18 8.61
N PRO A 35 13.48 22.55 7.58
CA PRO A 35 13.96 22.50 6.20
C PRO A 35 15.00 23.59 5.94
N ARG A 36 15.99 23.26 5.09
CA ARG A 36 16.92 24.25 4.52
C ARG A 36 16.17 25.17 3.53
N PRO A 37 16.55 26.45 3.42
CA PRO A 37 15.97 27.34 2.42
C PRO A 37 16.20 26.81 1.00
N LYS A 38 15.21 27.04 0.12
CA LYS A 38 15.24 26.65 -1.30
C LYS A 38 16.46 27.26 -2.00
N MET A 39 17.15 26.45 -2.80
CA MET A 39 18.06 26.95 -3.83
C MET A 39 17.21 27.49 -4.99
N GLU A 40 17.48 28.73 -5.39
CA GLU A 40 16.95 29.32 -6.62
C GLU A 40 17.59 28.62 -7.84
N GLU A 41 16.82 28.45 -8.92
CA GLU A 41 17.27 27.83 -10.17
C GLU A 41 18.38 28.67 -10.83
N GLU A 42 19.59 28.12 -10.98
CA GLU A 42 20.63 28.68 -11.85
C GLU A 42 20.66 27.98 -13.22
N ASP A 43 20.82 28.79 -14.26
CA ASP A 43 20.86 28.44 -15.69
C ASP A 43 21.93 27.38 -16.05
N PRO A 44 21.66 26.49 -17.04
CA PRO A 44 22.51 25.35 -17.33
C PRO A 44 23.62 25.75 -18.32
N ALA A 45 24.73 26.30 -17.84
CA ALA A 45 25.87 26.60 -18.71
C ALA A 45 27.26 26.42 -18.09
N VAL A 46 27.46 25.58 -17.06
CA VAL A 46 28.84 25.21 -16.64
C VAL A 46 28.89 23.83 -15.98
N ALA A 47 28.96 22.75 -16.76
CA ALA A 47 29.33 21.42 -16.24
C ALA A 47 29.97 20.56 -17.35
N ALA A 48 31.11 20.99 -17.85
CA ALA A 48 31.97 20.18 -18.70
C ALA A 48 33.40 20.21 -18.13
N SER A 49 33.72 19.24 -17.27
CA SER A 49 35.05 18.62 -17.14
C SER A 49 35.18 17.94 -15.78
N ALA A 50 35.14 16.60 -15.76
CA ALA A 50 35.92 15.74 -14.88
C ALA A 50 35.35 14.31 -14.89
N ALA A 51 35.93 13.44 -15.72
CA ALA A 51 36.07 12.00 -15.40
C ALA A 51 36.85 11.30 -16.53
N SER A 52 38.17 11.15 -16.35
CA SER A 52 38.95 10.13 -17.05
C SER A 52 39.90 9.47 -16.05
N ALA A 53 39.64 8.21 -15.70
CA ALA A 53 40.64 7.30 -15.19
C ALA A 53 40.28 5.86 -15.61
N PRO A 54 41.26 5.00 -15.97
CA PRO A 54 41.02 3.77 -16.73
C PRO A 54 40.99 2.50 -15.85
N ASN A 55 40.24 1.49 -16.32
CA ASN A 55 40.23 0.13 -15.80
C ASN A 55 41.55 -0.60 -16.13
N PRO A 56 42.11 -1.42 -15.22
CA PRO A 56 43.17 -2.35 -15.56
C PRO A 56 42.62 -3.67 -16.13
N SER A 57 43.18 -4.07 -17.26
CA SER A 57 43.05 -5.36 -17.93
C SER A 57 43.81 -6.46 -17.17
N VAL A 58 43.22 -7.66 -17.10
CA VAL A 58 43.89 -8.88 -16.64
C VAL A 58 44.37 -9.66 -17.86
N THR A 59 45.67 -9.93 -17.86
CA THR A 59 46.42 -10.72 -18.83
C THR A 59 46.15 -12.22 -18.68
N THR A 60 45.91 -12.88 -19.81
CA THR A 60 45.91 -14.34 -19.99
C THR A 60 47.34 -14.88 -19.99
N GLY A 61 47.57 -15.95 -19.23
CA GLY A 61 48.81 -16.74 -19.21
C GLY A 61 48.50 -18.23 -19.31
N GLU A 62 49.28 -18.93 -20.12
CA GLU A 62 49.08 -20.28 -20.66
C GLU A 62 49.32 -21.43 -19.67
N GLY A 63 48.69 -22.59 -19.97
CA GLY A 63 49.38 -23.88 -20.07
C GLY A 63 49.72 -24.67 -18.80
N GLY A 64 48.93 -25.72 -18.52
CA GLY A 64 49.28 -26.76 -17.55
C GLY A 64 48.33 -27.96 -17.58
N GLN A 65 48.57 -28.89 -18.51
CA GLN A 65 47.85 -30.17 -18.61
C GLN A 65 48.30 -31.11 -17.47
N ILE A 66 47.36 -31.55 -16.63
CA ILE A 66 47.57 -32.65 -15.68
C ILE A 66 46.47 -33.70 -15.85
N HIS A 67 46.84 -34.84 -16.43
CA HIS A 67 46.07 -36.08 -16.39
C HIS A 67 46.10 -36.65 -14.97
N GLY A 68 44.93 -36.75 -14.32
CA GLY A 68 44.76 -37.42 -13.04
C GLY A 68 43.57 -38.37 -13.10
N GLY A 69 43.83 -39.64 -13.42
CA GLY A 69 42.84 -40.70 -13.31
C GLY A 69 42.43 -40.90 -11.85
N ALA A 70 41.13 -40.84 -11.58
CA ALA A 70 40.58 -41.20 -10.28
C ALA A 70 40.70 -42.73 -10.10
N LYS A 71 41.65 -43.18 -9.29
CA LYS A 71 41.61 -44.53 -8.72
C LYS A 71 40.52 -44.54 -7.64
N GLU A 72 39.59 -45.48 -7.75
CA GLU A 72 38.59 -45.76 -6.73
C GLU A 72 39.28 -46.07 -5.40
N ILE A 73 38.77 -45.46 -4.34
CA ILE A 73 39.27 -45.62 -2.98
C ILE A 73 38.62 -46.88 -2.41
N ASP A 74 39.43 -47.84 -1.99
CA ASP A 74 38.99 -49.11 -1.43
C ASP A 74 38.07 -48.92 -0.20
N SER A 75 37.02 -49.74 -0.11
CA SER A 75 35.94 -49.61 0.89
C SER A 75 36.45 -49.63 2.33
N ASP A 76 37.52 -50.38 2.58
CA ASP A 76 38.10 -50.54 3.92
C ASP A 76 38.81 -49.26 4.39
N THR A 77 39.36 -48.48 3.44
CA THR A 77 39.99 -47.18 3.74
C THR A 77 38.93 -46.12 4.06
N ARG A 78 37.77 -46.21 3.40
CA ARG A 78 36.63 -45.31 3.61
C ARG A 78 35.93 -45.56 4.95
N GLU A 79 35.85 -46.81 5.39
CA GLU A 79 35.32 -47.15 6.71
C GLU A 79 36.25 -46.69 7.84
N LYS A 80 37.56 -46.86 7.69
CA LYS A 80 38.55 -46.36 8.67
C LYS A 80 38.51 -44.84 8.81
N LEU A 81 38.31 -44.11 7.71
CA LEU A 81 38.16 -42.66 7.73
C LEU A 81 36.86 -42.22 8.45
N ASN A 82 35.75 -42.90 8.17
CA ASN A 82 34.46 -42.61 8.82
C ASN A 82 34.48 -42.94 10.33
N ALA A 83 35.17 -44.01 10.73
CA ALA A 83 35.35 -44.36 12.13
C ALA A 83 36.21 -43.32 12.88
N ALA A 84 37.27 -42.82 12.25
CA ALA A 84 38.11 -41.76 12.81
C ALA A 84 37.35 -40.42 12.97
N VAL A 85 36.47 -40.08 12.03
CA VAL A 85 35.61 -38.88 12.09
C VAL A 85 34.49 -39.02 13.13
N ALA A 86 33.98 -40.24 13.34
CA ALA A 86 32.98 -40.51 14.39
C ALA A 86 33.59 -40.42 15.80
N ALA A 87 34.85 -40.87 15.96
CA ALA A 87 35.55 -40.85 17.25
C ALA A 87 36.00 -39.45 17.70
N SER A 88 36.09 -38.46 16.79
CA SER A 88 36.54 -37.10 17.12
C SER A 88 35.42 -36.15 17.58
N ARG A 89 34.15 -36.58 17.59
CA ARG A 89 33.03 -35.77 18.09
C ARG A 89 32.92 -35.83 19.62
N VAL A 90 33.56 -34.89 20.30
CA VAL A 90 33.47 -34.68 21.77
C VAL A 90 32.22 -33.86 22.17
N THR A 91 31.05 -34.14 21.59
CA THR A 91 29.80 -33.53 22.07
C THR A 91 28.66 -34.56 22.13
N ARG A 92 28.21 -34.88 23.35
CA ARG A 92 26.92 -35.56 23.57
C ARG A 92 25.79 -34.62 23.12
N PRO A 93 24.76 -35.09 22.38
CA PRO A 93 23.62 -34.25 22.05
C PRO A 93 22.83 -33.90 23.31
N LEU A 94 22.47 -32.62 23.49
CA LEU A 94 21.53 -32.22 24.53
C LEU A 94 20.14 -32.82 24.27
N PRO A 95 19.40 -33.22 25.33
CA PRO A 95 18.07 -33.78 25.18
C PRO A 95 17.06 -32.71 24.73
N GLY A 96 16.52 -32.91 23.52
CA GLY A 96 15.12 -32.66 23.21
C GLY A 96 14.58 -31.23 23.38
N SER A 97 15.19 -30.22 22.77
CA SER A 97 14.42 -29.04 22.36
C SER A 97 13.97 -29.22 20.92
N ARG A 98 12.76 -29.77 20.76
CA ARG A 98 12.08 -29.91 19.48
C ARG A 98 11.59 -28.52 19.02
N ARG A 99 12.51 -27.58 18.78
CA ARG A 99 12.21 -26.51 17.84
C ARG A 99 12.12 -27.17 16.47
N PRO A 100 11.02 -27.04 15.71
CA PRO A 100 11.04 -27.47 14.34
C PRO A 100 12.14 -26.65 13.67
N ALA A 101 13.24 -27.31 13.31
CA ALA A 101 14.16 -26.75 12.34
C ALA A 101 13.28 -26.50 11.11
N ALA A 102 12.97 -25.23 10.84
CA ALA A 102 12.38 -24.85 9.57
C ALA A 102 13.37 -25.32 8.52
N ALA A 103 13.12 -26.49 7.93
CA ALA A 103 13.89 -26.96 6.81
C ALA A 103 13.83 -25.83 5.78
N ALA A 104 14.99 -25.30 5.40
CA ALA A 104 15.10 -24.25 4.40
C ALA A 104 14.57 -24.81 3.08
N ASN A 105 13.26 -24.68 2.89
CA ASN A 105 12.60 -25.10 1.67
C ASN A 105 12.86 -23.97 0.66
N MET A 106 13.92 -24.12 -0.13
CA MET A 106 14.41 -23.13 -1.10
C MET A 106 13.47 -22.97 -2.32
N VAL A 107 12.28 -23.57 -2.28
CA VAL A 107 11.24 -23.39 -3.28
C VAL A 107 10.52 -22.06 -2.97
N PRO A 108 10.53 -21.08 -3.89
CA PRO A 108 9.81 -19.83 -3.70
C PRO A 108 8.32 -20.11 -3.45
N GLN A 109 7.84 -19.76 -2.26
CA GLN A 109 6.41 -19.80 -1.94
C GLN A 109 5.80 -18.43 -2.16
N ALA A 110 4.57 -18.40 -2.69
CA ALA A 110 3.82 -17.16 -2.82
C ALA A 110 3.61 -16.54 -1.43
N ALA A 111 3.83 -15.23 -1.31
CA ALA A 111 3.66 -14.55 -0.04
C ALA A 111 2.21 -14.70 0.47
N THR A 112 2.08 -15.13 1.73
CA THR A 112 0.77 -15.29 2.34
C THR A 112 0.16 -13.93 2.65
N THR A 113 -1.03 -13.68 2.10
CA THR A 113 -1.86 -12.53 2.45
C THR A 113 -2.42 -12.71 3.86
N VAL A 114 -2.45 -11.63 4.63
CA VAL A 114 -2.84 -11.67 6.04
C VAL A 114 -4.34 -11.91 6.18
N LYS A 115 -4.74 -13.01 6.85
CA LYS A 115 -6.15 -13.43 6.93
C LYS A 115 -6.77 -13.12 8.28
N THR A 116 -6.02 -13.25 9.36
CA THR A 116 -6.54 -13.08 10.72
C THR A 116 -6.39 -11.65 11.21
N GLY A 117 -7.25 -11.23 12.16
CA GLY A 117 -7.20 -9.89 12.74
C GLY A 117 -5.90 -9.63 13.52
N GLU A 118 -5.42 -10.62 14.26
CA GLU A 118 -4.18 -10.51 15.07
C GLU A 118 -2.94 -10.38 14.19
N GLU A 119 -2.83 -11.17 13.11
CA GLU A 119 -1.74 -11.00 12.15
C GLU A 119 -1.83 -9.63 11.45
N LYS A 120 -3.05 -9.14 11.17
CA LYS A 120 -3.25 -7.79 10.60
C LYS A 120 -2.85 -6.70 11.58
N GLU A 121 -2.90 -6.93 12.88
CA GLU A 121 -2.48 -5.96 13.87
C GLU A 121 -0.95 -5.90 14.00
N ASN A 122 -0.30 -7.07 14.01
CA ASN A 122 1.13 -7.17 14.33
C ASN A 122 2.06 -7.07 13.11
N ARG A 123 1.54 -7.28 11.89
CA ARG A 123 2.37 -7.24 10.67
C ARG A 123 2.56 -5.82 10.16
N ARG A 124 3.81 -5.33 10.24
CA ARG A 124 4.27 -4.11 9.58
C ARG A 124 3.98 -4.19 8.08
N ARG A 125 3.33 -3.16 7.54
CA ARG A 125 3.00 -3.06 6.11
C ARG A 125 2.75 -1.62 5.68
N LEU A 126 2.78 -1.41 4.37
CA LEU A 126 2.36 -0.17 3.74
C LEU A 126 0.86 -0.26 3.49
N ILE A 127 0.14 0.76 3.90
CA ILE A 127 -1.28 0.93 3.64
C ILE A 127 -1.42 2.15 2.74
N VAL A 128 -2.04 2.00 1.58
CA VAL A 128 -2.30 3.12 0.68
C VAL A 128 -3.80 3.37 0.62
N VAL A 129 -4.21 4.60 0.91
CA VAL A 129 -5.60 5.04 0.83
C VAL A 129 -5.73 6.01 -0.35
N LEU A 130 -6.37 5.55 -1.41
CA LEU A 130 -6.72 6.39 -2.56
C LEU A 130 -7.95 7.24 -2.21
N SER A 131 -7.70 8.49 -1.85
CA SER A 131 -8.71 9.44 -1.34
C SER A 131 -9.37 10.23 -2.46
N GLN A 132 -10.63 10.62 -2.26
CA GLN A 132 -11.44 11.36 -3.26
C GLN A 132 -11.50 10.66 -4.63
N ALA A 133 -11.47 9.31 -4.63
CA ALA A 133 -11.55 8.53 -5.86
C ALA A 133 -12.88 8.78 -6.57
N CYS A 134 -12.82 9.14 -7.86
CA CYS A 134 -14.02 9.37 -8.66
C CYS A 134 -14.59 8.05 -9.20
N LEU A 135 -15.28 7.30 -8.35
CA LEU A 135 -15.96 6.05 -8.70
C LEU A 135 -17.46 6.18 -8.43
N GLU A 136 -18.24 6.40 -9.48
CA GLU A 136 -19.69 6.58 -9.39
C GLU A 136 -20.41 5.83 -10.50
N ALA A 137 -21.36 4.98 -10.14
CA ALA A 137 -22.24 4.33 -11.11
C ALA A 137 -23.41 5.25 -11.46
N TYR A 138 -23.64 5.44 -12.75
CA TYR A 138 -24.78 6.19 -13.29
C TYR A 138 -25.68 5.26 -14.13
N LYS A 139 -27.00 5.42 -13.99
CA LYS A 139 -27.98 4.68 -14.78
C LYS A 139 -28.18 5.37 -16.13
N ILE A 140 -27.77 4.72 -17.21
CA ILE A 140 -27.98 5.22 -18.57
C ILE A 140 -29.44 4.95 -18.96
N ASN A 141 -30.25 6.00 -19.05
CA ASN A 141 -31.58 5.93 -19.64
C ASN A 141 -31.44 5.99 -21.18
N SER A 142 -31.32 4.82 -21.83
CA SER A 142 -31.45 4.76 -23.29
C SER A 142 -32.94 4.78 -23.65
N SER A 143 -33.33 5.66 -24.58
CA SER A 143 -34.69 5.77 -25.13
C SER A 143 -35.22 4.50 -25.82
N SER A 144 -34.35 3.51 -26.05
CA SER A 144 -34.66 2.26 -26.75
C SER A 144 -35.08 1.09 -25.84
N SER A 145 -34.91 1.20 -24.51
CA SER A 145 -35.16 0.09 -23.59
C SER A 145 -36.47 0.24 -22.83
N LYS A 146 -37.61 0.12 -23.52
CA LYS A 146 -38.87 -0.27 -22.88
C LYS A 146 -38.76 -1.74 -22.47
N GLY A 147 -38.36 -2.01 -21.22
CA GLY A 147 -38.46 -3.34 -20.61
C GLY A 147 -37.18 -4.18 -20.49
N LYS A 148 -35.98 -3.64 -20.75
CA LYS A 148 -34.70 -4.32 -20.46
C LYS A 148 -34.00 -3.69 -19.26
N ASP A 149 -33.30 -4.51 -18.48
CA ASP A 149 -32.57 -4.12 -17.26
C ASP A 149 -31.82 -2.80 -17.42
N ALA A 150 -31.90 -1.96 -16.39
CA ALA A 150 -31.22 -0.68 -16.35
C ALA A 150 -29.72 -0.85 -16.62
N LYS A 151 -29.21 -0.24 -17.69
CA LYS A 151 -27.78 -0.27 -18.01
C LYS A 151 -27.05 0.75 -17.13
N TYR A 152 -26.12 0.27 -16.31
CA TYR A 152 -25.26 1.11 -15.48
C TYR A 152 -23.89 1.26 -16.12
N ALA A 153 -23.30 2.44 -16.00
CA ALA A 153 -21.93 2.73 -16.39
C ALA A 153 -21.20 3.52 -15.31
N LEU A 154 -19.88 3.38 -15.24
CA LEU A 154 -19.05 4.22 -14.39
C LEU A 154 -18.90 5.60 -15.05
N LEU A 155 -19.24 6.65 -14.33
CA LEU A 155 -19.21 8.02 -14.82
C LEU A 155 -17.76 8.42 -15.14
N ASN A 156 -17.55 9.00 -16.32
CA ASN A 156 -16.23 9.42 -16.80
C ASN A 156 -16.36 10.64 -17.75
N CYS A 157 -15.27 11.39 -17.90
CA CYS A 157 -15.20 12.64 -18.66
C CYS A 157 -15.28 12.47 -20.18
N ASP A 158 -15.05 11.27 -20.73
CA ASP A 158 -15.00 11.06 -22.18
C ASP A 158 -16.36 10.63 -22.74
N ASP A 159 -16.98 9.62 -22.12
CA ASP A 159 -18.23 9.01 -22.58
C ASP A 159 -19.48 9.76 -22.08
N HIS A 160 -19.37 10.52 -20.98
CA HIS A 160 -20.54 11.01 -20.24
C HIS A 160 -20.60 12.53 -20.06
N GLN A 161 -19.93 13.31 -20.92
CA GLN A 161 -19.90 14.79 -20.86
C GLN A 161 -21.29 15.42 -20.78
N GLY A 162 -22.21 15.00 -21.65
CA GLY A 162 -23.56 15.54 -21.69
C GLY A 162 -24.39 15.21 -20.44
N ILE A 163 -24.10 14.12 -19.74
CA ILE A 163 -24.76 13.77 -18.48
C ILE A 163 -24.18 14.63 -17.36
N LEU A 164 -22.85 14.75 -17.29
CA LEU A 164 -22.13 15.57 -16.31
C LEU A 164 -22.60 17.03 -16.35
N ALA A 165 -22.67 17.61 -17.55
CA ALA A 165 -23.15 18.96 -17.78
C ALA A 165 -24.60 19.16 -17.28
N LYS A 166 -25.50 18.20 -17.53
CA LYS A 166 -26.90 18.26 -17.05
C LYS A 166 -27.01 18.16 -15.53
N THR A 167 -26.09 17.45 -14.88
CA THR A 167 -26.05 17.33 -13.42
C THR A 167 -25.33 18.49 -12.74
N GLY A 168 -24.86 19.49 -13.49
CA GLY A 168 -24.12 20.64 -12.96
C GLY A 168 -22.76 20.26 -12.37
N ARG A 169 -22.20 19.11 -12.76
CA ARG A 169 -20.88 18.66 -12.33
C ARG A 169 -19.84 19.09 -13.35
N ASP A 170 -18.66 19.43 -12.85
CA ASP A 170 -17.51 19.67 -13.70
C ASP A 170 -17.13 18.37 -14.42
N ILE A 171 -17.02 18.47 -15.73
CA ILE A 171 -16.68 17.35 -16.60
C ILE A 171 -15.28 16.82 -16.27
N ALA A 172 -14.36 17.72 -15.92
CA ALA A 172 -12.97 17.39 -15.66
C ALA A 172 -12.76 16.58 -14.37
N ASP A 173 -13.73 16.57 -13.46
CA ASP A 173 -13.64 15.87 -12.18
C ASP A 173 -14.01 14.37 -12.31
N ALA A 174 -14.65 13.98 -13.41
CA ALA A 174 -15.07 12.61 -13.67
C ALA A 174 -13.91 11.73 -14.18
N ARG A 175 -12.91 11.47 -13.32
CA ARG A 175 -11.64 10.80 -13.67
C ARG A 175 -11.40 9.46 -12.94
N PRO A 176 -12.25 8.44 -13.17
CA PRO A 176 -12.04 7.09 -12.63
C PRO A 176 -10.74 6.41 -13.13
N ASP A 177 -10.19 6.86 -14.25
CA ASP A 177 -8.93 6.38 -14.84
C ASP A 177 -7.72 6.63 -13.93
N ILE A 178 -7.73 7.70 -13.13
CA ILE A 178 -6.67 7.99 -12.16
C ILE A 178 -6.59 6.86 -11.11
N THR A 179 -7.74 6.47 -10.55
CA THR A 179 -7.81 5.36 -9.58
C THR A 179 -7.40 4.04 -10.24
N HIS A 180 -7.81 3.82 -11.49
CA HIS A 180 -7.44 2.63 -12.25
C HIS A 180 -5.92 2.50 -12.41
N GLN A 181 -5.25 3.57 -12.84
CA GLN A 181 -3.80 3.59 -12.99
C GLN A 181 -3.07 3.36 -11.66
N CYS A 182 -3.51 4.04 -10.59
CA CYS A 182 -2.94 3.84 -9.26
C CYS A 182 -3.04 2.38 -8.80
N LEU A 183 -4.19 1.73 -8.99
CA LEU A 183 -4.37 0.32 -8.63
C LEU A 183 -3.47 -0.61 -9.44
N LEU A 184 -3.25 -0.32 -10.72
CA LEU A 184 -2.30 -1.09 -11.53
C LEU A 184 -0.87 -0.94 -10.99
N THR A 185 -0.42 0.29 -10.74
CA THR A 185 0.91 0.55 -10.16
C THR A 185 1.08 -0.13 -8.81
N LEU A 186 0.10 0.00 -7.91
CA LEU A 186 0.16 -0.53 -6.56
C LEU A 186 0.13 -2.06 -6.53
N LEU A 187 -0.77 -2.71 -7.27
CA LEU A 187 -0.92 -4.17 -7.17
C LEU A 187 0.12 -4.96 -7.97
N ASP A 188 0.83 -4.29 -8.89
CA ASP A 188 1.96 -4.86 -9.61
C ASP A 188 3.30 -4.71 -8.87
N SER A 189 3.37 -3.84 -7.86
CA SER A 189 4.62 -3.60 -7.14
C SER A 189 5.16 -4.87 -6.47
N PRO A 190 6.50 -5.07 -6.45
CA PRO A 190 7.15 -6.09 -5.63
C PRO A 190 6.63 -6.09 -4.19
N LEU A 191 6.38 -4.91 -3.61
CA LEU A 191 5.80 -4.76 -2.28
C LEU A 191 4.47 -5.50 -2.09
N ASN A 192 3.58 -5.44 -3.09
CA ASN A 192 2.33 -6.19 -3.07
C ASN A 192 2.57 -7.70 -3.21
N LYS A 193 3.51 -8.11 -4.08
CA LYS A 193 3.86 -9.53 -4.26
C LYS A 193 4.51 -10.13 -3.01
N ALA A 194 5.19 -9.33 -2.21
CA ALA A 194 5.72 -9.67 -0.89
C ALA A 194 4.62 -9.74 0.21
N GLY A 195 3.38 -9.35 -0.09
CA GLY A 195 2.27 -9.34 0.86
C GLY A 195 2.37 -8.25 1.92
N LEU A 196 3.11 -7.17 1.62
CA LEU A 196 3.39 -6.05 2.54
C LEU A 196 2.66 -4.76 2.12
N LEU A 197 1.71 -4.87 1.19
CA LEU A 197 0.84 -3.78 0.76
C LEU A 197 -0.63 -4.09 1.07
N GLN A 198 -1.35 -3.10 1.57
CA GLN A 198 -2.81 -3.10 1.65
C GLN A 198 -3.33 -1.82 0.99
N VAL A 199 -4.32 -1.96 0.10
CA VAL A 199 -4.92 -0.81 -0.59
C VAL A 199 -6.37 -0.61 -0.14
N TYR A 200 -6.73 0.63 0.09
CA TYR A 200 -8.10 1.08 0.28
C TYR A 200 -8.44 2.18 -0.73
N ILE A 201 -9.71 2.25 -1.11
CA ILE A 201 -10.23 3.33 -1.97
C ILE A 201 -11.32 4.03 -1.19
N HIS A 202 -11.14 5.33 -0.96
CA HIS A 202 -12.16 6.19 -0.38
C HIS A 202 -12.68 7.13 -1.47
N THR A 203 -13.90 6.84 -1.93
CA THR A 203 -14.51 7.58 -3.03
C THR A 203 -14.97 8.98 -2.61
N ALA A 204 -15.12 9.88 -3.57
CA ALA A 204 -15.66 11.22 -3.32
C ALA A 204 -17.09 11.21 -2.75
N LYS A 205 -17.83 10.10 -2.91
CA LYS A 205 -19.16 9.88 -2.32
C LYS A 205 -19.13 9.21 -0.94
N GLY A 206 -17.95 9.07 -0.33
CA GLY A 206 -17.79 8.50 1.01
C GLY A 206 -17.93 6.97 1.06
N VAL A 207 -17.88 6.27 -0.08
CA VAL A 207 -17.81 4.80 -0.09
C VAL A 207 -16.37 4.38 0.17
N LEU A 208 -16.16 3.55 1.18
CA LEU A 208 -14.85 2.95 1.50
C LEU A 208 -14.79 1.51 0.98
N ILE A 209 -13.74 1.21 0.23
CA ILE A 209 -13.53 -0.09 -0.42
C ILE A 209 -12.20 -0.67 0.04
N GLU A 210 -12.20 -1.90 0.53
CA GLU A 210 -10.99 -2.69 0.78
C GLU A 210 -10.66 -3.52 -0.46
N VAL A 211 -9.39 -3.47 -0.84
CA VAL A 211 -8.82 -4.19 -1.99
C VAL A 211 -7.97 -5.36 -1.48
N ASN A 212 -8.34 -6.59 -1.82
CA ASN A 212 -7.54 -7.76 -1.45
C ASN A 212 -6.25 -7.78 -2.29
N PRO A 213 -5.06 -7.99 -1.70
CA PRO A 213 -3.78 -8.02 -2.43
C PRO A 213 -3.73 -9.03 -3.60
N SER A 214 -4.51 -10.11 -3.51
CA SER A 214 -4.60 -11.16 -4.55
C SER A 214 -5.44 -10.77 -5.77
N VAL A 215 -6.16 -9.64 -5.72
CA VAL A 215 -7.05 -9.24 -6.83
C VAL A 215 -6.24 -8.89 -8.07
N ARG A 216 -6.69 -9.41 -9.23
CA ARG A 216 -6.17 -9.01 -10.54
C ARG A 216 -7.06 -7.93 -11.13
N ILE A 217 -6.62 -6.68 -11.07
CA ILE A 217 -7.36 -5.56 -11.66
C ILE A 217 -7.28 -5.63 -13.19
N PRO A 218 -8.42 -5.49 -13.91
CA PRO A 218 -8.41 -5.48 -15.37
C PRO A 218 -7.52 -4.37 -15.92
N ARG A 219 -6.62 -4.69 -16.85
CA ARG A 219 -5.69 -3.71 -17.46
C ARG A 219 -6.37 -2.69 -18.37
N THR A 220 -7.49 -3.07 -18.97
CA THR A 220 -8.26 -2.20 -19.87
C THR A 220 -9.30 -1.42 -19.06
N PHE A 221 -9.37 -0.12 -19.24
CA PHE A 221 -10.29 0.75 -18.51
C PHE A 221 -11.76 0.31 -18.64
N LYS A 222 -12.22 -0.08 -19.84
CA LYS A 222 -13.60 -0.57 -20.07
C LYS A 222 -14.00 -1.75 -19.16
N ARG A 223 -13.08 -2.70 -18.94
CA ARG A 223 -13.32 -3.85 -18.03
C ARG A 223 -13.26 -3.44 -16.57
N PHE A 224 -12.34 -2.55 -16.21
CA PHE A 224 -12.28 -1.96 -14.88
C PHE A 224 -13.58 -1.23 -14.52
N SER A 225 -14.11 -0.41 -15.44
CA SER A 225 -15.38 0.30 -15.29
C SER A 225 -16.54 -0.66 -14.99
N GLY A 226 -16.68 -1.74 -15.77
CA GLY A 226 -17.69 -2.77 -15.52
C GLY A 226 -17.55 -3.45 -14.14
N LEU A 227 -16.31 -3.75 -13.74
CA LEU A 227 -16.01 -4.32 -12.42
C LEU A 227 -16.41 -3.37 -11.27
N MET A 228 -16.10 -2.07 -11.40
CA MET A 228 -16.45 -1.07 -10.39
C MET A 228 -17.96 -0.86 -10.29
N VAL A 229 -18.67 -0.84 -11.41
CA VAL A 229 -20.15 -0.79 -11.42
C VAL A 229 -20.73 -2.00 -10.67
N GLN A 230 -20.22 -3.20 -10.96
CA GLN A 230 -20.65 -4.41 -10.27
C GLN A 230 -20.35 -4.33 -8.77
N LEU A 231 -19.18 -3.83 -8.37
CA LEU A 231 -18.79 -3.67 -6.97
C LEU A 231 -19.72 -2.70 -6.25
N LEU A 232 -20.03 -1.54 -6.84
CA LEU A 232 -20.91 -0.55 -6.22
C LEU A 232 -22.35 -1.06 -6.09
N HIS A 233 -22.81 -1.94 -7.00
CA HIS A 233 -24.13 -2.56 -6.92
C HIS A 233 -24.20 -3.71 -5.90
N LYS A 234 -23.22 -4.61 -5.91
CA LYS A 234 -23.22 -5.84 -5.09
C LYS A 234 -22.51 -5.69 -3.76
N LEU A 235 -21.86 -4.55 -3.52
CA LEU A 235 -21.03 -4.23 -2.35
C LEU A 235 -19.82 -5.16 -2.12
N SER A 236 -19.65 -6.20 -2.95
CA SER A 236 -18.50 -7.09 -2.93
C SER A 236 -18.33 -7.85 -4.24
N ILE A 237 -17.09 -8.22 -4.54
CA ILE A 237 -16.70 -9.09 -5.65
C ILE A 237 -15.96 -10.29 -5.08
N ARG A 238 -16.31 -11.49 -5.52
CA ARG A 238 -15.65 -12.75 -5.13
C ARG A 238 -14.77 -13.28 -6.25
N GLY A 239 -13.76 -14.06 -5.88
CA GLY A 239 -12.95 -14.80 -6.84
C GLY A 239 -13.76 -15.83 -7.61
N VAL A 240 -13.30 -16.17 -8.83
CA VAL A 240 -13.99 -17.17 -9.68
C VAL A 240 -13.85 -18.58 -9.08
N GLN A 241 -12.71 -18.87 -8.46
CA GLN A 241 -12.36 -20.19 -7.93
C GLN A 241 -12.52 -20.31 -6.41
N GLY A 242 -13.01 -19.27 -5.73
CA GLY A 242 -13.01 -19.23 -4.27
C GLY A 242 -14.12 -18.37 -3.68
N SER A 243 -14.44 -18.63 -2.42
CA SER A 243 -15.41 -17.84 -1.65
C SER A 243 -14.83 -16.51 -1.14
N GLU A 244 -13.54 -16.27 -1.34
CA GLU A 244 -12.85 -15.07 -0.88
C GLU A 244 -13.39 -13.81 -1.56
N LYS A 245 -13.57 -12.75 -0.77
CA LYS A 245 -13.95 -11.43 -1.29
C LYS A 245 -12.68 -10.71 -1.71
N LEU A 246 -12.57 -10.41 -3.00
CA LEU A 246 -11.44 -9.72 -3.61
C LEU A 246 -11.57 -8.19 -3.50
N LEU A 247 -12.80 -7.69 -3.60
CA LEU A 247 -13.14 -6.29 -3.37
C LEU A 247 -14.36 -6.27 -2.47
N ARG A 248 -14.38 -5.40 -1.47
CA ARG A 248 -15.58 -5.22 -0.63
C ARG A 248 -15.72 -3.78 -0.17
N VAL A 249 -16.97 -3.31 -0.17
CA VAL A 249 -17.34 -2.08 0.52
C VAL A 249 -17.35 -2.36 2.01
N ILE A 250 -16.68 -1.50 2.78
CA ILE A 250 -16.57 -1.57 4.24
C ILE A 250 -17.12 -0.28 4.87
N LYS A 251 -17.37 -0.32 6.18
CA LYS A 251 -17.90 0.84 6.90
C LYS A 251 -16.80 1.87 7.14
N ASN A 252 -17.18 3.14 7.08
CA ASN A 252 -16.35 4.24 7.59
C ASN A 252 -16.33 4.26 9.12
N PRO A 253 -15.32 4.92 9.75
CA PRO A 253 -14.15 5.55 9.13
C PRO A 253 -13.03 4.57 8.74
N ILE A 254 -12.07 5.03 7.93
CA ILE A 254 -10.89 4.22 7.55
C ILE A 254 -10.03 3.84 8.76
N THR A 255 -9.97 4.68 9.79
CA THR A 255 -9.19 4.48 11.02
C THR A 255 -9.53 3.17 11.74
N ASP A 256 -10.77 2.70 11.63
CA ASP A 256 -11.23 1.45 12.26
C ASP A 256 -10.62 0.18 11.61
N HIS A 257 -10.01 0.34 10.42
CA HIS A 257 -9.44 -0.77 9.63
C HIS A 257 -7.91 -0.68 9.53
N LEU A 258 -7.30 0.30 10.19
CA LEU A 258 -5.85 0.44 10.31
C LEU A 258 -5.37 -0.27 11.59
N PRO A 259 -4.15 -0.84 11.60
CA PRO A 259 -3.51 -1.27 12.84
C PRO A 259 -3.39 -0.12 13.84
N THR A 260 -3.38 -0.42 15.13
CA THR A 260 -3.24 0.57 16.21
C THR A 260 -1.96 1.39 16.04
N ASN A 261 -0.85 0.72 15.77
CA ASN A 261 0.46 1.34 15.57
C ASN A 261 0.66 1.73 14.10
N THR A 262 -0.12 2.71 13.63
CA THR A 262 -0.03 3.21 12.24
C THR A 262 0.28 4.69 12.19
N ILE A 263 1.38 5.03 11.52
CA ILE A 263 1.74 6.41 11.17
C ILE A 263 0.98 6.81 9.92
N LYS A 264 0.28 7.93 9.96
CA LYS A 264 -0.67 8.37 8.94
C LYS A 264 -0.11 9.61 8.25
N LEU A 265 0.21 9.49 6.96
CA LEU A 265 0.83 10.53 6.15
C LEU A 265 -0.08 10.91 4.99
N THR A 266 -0.16 12.20 4.65
CA THR A 266 -0.73 12.63 3.36
C THR A 266 0.39 13.06 2.43
N LEU A 267 0.35 12.60 1.18
CA LEU A 267 1.18 13.19 0.12
C LEU A 267 0.49 14.46 -0.38
N SER A 268 1.21 15.58 -0.29
CA SER A 268 0.71 16.86 -0.77
C SER A 268 1.81 17.65 -1.44
N GLY A 269 1.49 18.30 -2.57
CA GLY A 269 2.45 19.14 -3.29
C GLY A 269 2.80 20.44 -2.55
N ASP A 270 1.92 20.90 -1.66
CA ASP A 270 2.09 22.14 -0.89
C ASP A 270 2.84 21.94 0.44
N ALA A 271 3.14 20.68 0.80
CA ALA A 271 3.88 20.35 2.01
C ALA A 271 5.41 20.45 1.80
N PRO A 272 6.22 20.55 2.86
CA PRO A 272 7.67 20.54 2.74
C PRO A 272 8.17 19.27 2.01
N THR A 273 9.00 19.47 1.00
CA THR A 273 9.61 18.37 0.24
C THR A 273 10.62 17.62 1.10
N VAL A 274 10.44 16.31 1.19
CA VAL A 274 11.34 15.40 1.88
C VAL A 274 11.88 14.33 0.93
N ARG A 275 13.11 13.90 1.17
CA ARG A 275 13.67 12.74 0.48
C ARG A 275 13.26 11.48 1.22
N LEU A 276 12.48 10.61 0.57
CA LEU A 276 11.95 9.40 1.20
C LEU A 276 13.03 8.49 1.80
N SER A 277 14.20 8.35 1.15
CA SER A 277 15.32 7.56 1.67
C SER A 277 15.94 8.11 2.96
N GLN A 278 15.74 9.39 3.27
CA GLN A 278 16.17 10.00 4.53
C GLN A 278 15.03 10.04 5.55
N PHE A 279 13.80 10.26 5.08
CA PHE A 279 12.64 10.42 5.94
C PHE A 279 12.14 9.09 6.51
N LEU A 280 11.94 8.08 5.67
CA LEU A 280 11.33 6.80 6.10
C LEU A 280 12.14 6.06 7.20
N PRO A 281 13.49 6.05 7.19
CA PRO A 281 14.27 5.46 8.29
C PRO A 281 14.11 6.16 9.64
N THR A 282 13.63 7.41 9.66
CA THR A 282 13.36 8.12 10.94
C THR A 282 12.08 7.63 11.62
N LEU A 283 11.21 6.93 10.89
CA LEU A 283 9.96 6.43 11.42
C LEU A 283 10.19 5.12 12.20
N PRO A 284 9.49 4.91 13.34
CA PRO A 284 9.58 3.68 14.12
C PRO A 284 9.34 2.40 13.31
N GLU A 285 10.26 1.44 13.42
CA GLU A 285 10.14 0.15 12.73
C GLU A 285 8.97 -0.72 13.21
N THR A 286 8.48 -0.44 14.42
CA THR A 286 7.33 -1.14 15.01
C THR A 286 5.99 -0.73 14.41
N HIS A 287 5.96 0.35 13.61
CA HIS A 287 4.72 0.93 13.09
C HIS A 287 4.50 0.60 11.61
N SER A 288 3.24 0.35 11.27
CA SER A 288 2.79 0.39 9.87
C SER A 288 2.73 1.83 9.38
N ILE A 289 2.80 2.01 8.07
CA ILE A 289 2.72 3.34 7.45
C ILE A 289 1.48 3.36 6.58
N CYS A 290 0.59 4.32 6.83
CA CYS A 290 -0.59 4.60 6.02
C CYS A 290 -0.39 5.90 5.27
N VAL A 291 -0.32 5.82 3.94
CA VAL A 291 -0.18 6.98 3.06
C VAL A 291 -1.50 7.25 2.34
N PHE A 292 -2.00 8.48 2.49
CA PHE A 292 -3.18 8.98 1.79
C PHE A 292 -2.73 9.71 0.53
N VAL A 293 -3.29 9.31 -0.61
CA VAL A 293 -2.98 9.85 -1.93
C VAL A 293 -4.26 10.32 -2.59
N GLY A 294 -4.31 11.56 -3.08
CA GLY A 294 -5.46 12.11 -3.79
C GLY A 294 -5.65 11.44 -5.16
N ALA A 295 -6.66 10.59 -5.30
CA ALA A 295 -7.03 9.94 -6.56
C ALA A 295 -8.08 10.76 -7.32
N MET A 296 -7.84 12.07 -7.43
CA MET A 296 -8.71 13.06 -8.04
C MET A 296 -7.99 13.84 -9.14
N ALA A 297 -8.74 14.52 -10.02
CA ALA A 297 -8.17 15.30 -11.11
C ALA A 297 -7.45 16.57 -10.63
N ARG A 298 -8.04 17.22 -9.63
CA ARG A 298 -7.60 18.47 -9.01
C ARG A 298 -8.34 18.66 -7.70
N GLY A 299 -7.80 19.49 -6.83
CA GLY A 299 -8.40 19.86 -5.55
C GLY A 299 -7.34 20.05 -4.48
N PRO A 300 -7.71 20.63 -3.33
CA PRO A 300 -6.81 20.74 -2.20
C PRO A 300 -6.53 19.36 -1.57
N ASP A 301 -5.31 19.16 -1.07
CA ASP A 301 -4.91 17.94 -0.38
C ASP A 301 -5.39 17.91 1.10
N ASN A 302 -6.64 18.31 1.34
CA ASN A 302 -7.24 18.40 2.69
C ASN A 302 -8.12 17.18 3.05
N PHE A 303 -8.16 16.17 2.17
CA PHE A 303 -9.08 15.03 2.23
C PHE A 303 -8.88 14.11 3.45
N ALA A 304 -7.74 14.19 4.14
CA ALA A 304 -7.43 13.35 5.29
C ALA A 304 -6.89 14.14 6.51
N ASP A 305 -7.06 15.47 6.55
CA ASP A 305 -6.48 16.35 7.59
C ASP A 305 -6.94 16.02 9.01
N HIS A 306 -8.09 15.36 9.12
CA HIS A 306 -8.69 14.91 10.36
C HIS A 306 -8.17 13.54 10.83
N TYR A 307 -7.39 12.85 9.99
CA TYR A 307 -6.82 11.53 10.27
C TYR A 307 -5.29 11.52 10.31
N VAL A 308 -4.62 12.39 9.54
CA VAL A 308 -3.17 12.29 9.34
C VAL A 308 -2.37 12.96 10.43
N ASP A 309 -1.21 12.36 10.72
CA ASP A 309 -0.25 12.88 11.67
C ASP A 309 0.63 13.96 11.01
N GLN A 310 0.94 13.81 9.72
CA GLN A 310 1.78 14.76 8.97
C GLN A 310 1.43 14.78 7.46
N LYS A 311 1.64 15.94 6.81
CA LYS A 311 1.70 16.06 5.34
C LYS A 311 3.15 16.20 4.89
N ILE A 312 3.51 15.51 3.81
CA ILE A 312 4.83 15.59 3.19
C ILE A 312 4.71 15.73 1.68
N SER A 313 5.66 16.46 1.07
CA SER A 313 5.88 16.39 -0.37
C SER A 313 7.04 15.46 -0.66
N ILE A 314 6.98 14.72 -1.78
CA ILE A 314 8.03 13.78 -2.20
C ILE A 314 8.72 14.23 -3.50
N SER A 315 8.38 15.42 -4.00
CA SER A 315 8.98 16.03 -5.18
C SER A 315 8.67 17.52 -5.21
N ASP A 316 9.60 18.33 -5.70
CA ASP A 316 9.35 19.76 -5.95
C ASP A 316 8.44 20.02 -7.16
N TYR A 317 8.08 18.96 -7.90
CA TYR A 317 7.17 18.99 -9.04
C TYR A 317 5.84 18.33 -8.67
N SER A 318 4.76 18.81 -9.27
CA SER A 318 3.45 18.16 -9.18
C SER A 318 3.50 16.77 -9.81
N LEU A 319 3.10 15.76 -9.04
CA LEU A 319 3.09 14.36 -9.49
C LEU A 319 1.67 13.88 -9.75
N SER A 320 1.51 12.99 -10.73
CA SER A 320 0.28 12.21 -10.82
C SER A 320 0.17 11.26 -9.63
N ALA A 321 -1.05 10.94 -9.22
CA ALA A 321 -1.30 10.01 -8.11
C ALA A 321 -0.60 8.65 -8.30
N SER A 322 -0.56 8.15 -9.54
CA SER A 322 0.09 6.89 -9.89
C SER A 322 1.61 6.95 -9.70
N VAL A 323 2.25 8.05 -10.11
CA VAL A 323 3.70 8.26 -9.93
C VAL A 323 4.02 8.42 -8.45
N ALA A 324 3.20 9.13 -7.70
CA ALA A 324 3.37 9.27 -6.25
C ALA A 324 3.28 7.91 -5.53
N CYS A 325 2.29 7.08 -5.90
CA CYS A 325 2.15 5.71 -5.41
C CYS A 325 3.40 4.86 -5.73
N GLY A 326 3.87 4.92 -6.99
CA GLY A 326 5.06 4.18 -7.44
C GLY A 326 6.33 4.58 -6.69
N LYS A 327 6.62 5.89 -6.61
CA LYS A 327 7.78 6.41 -5.87
C LYS A 327 7.77 5.98 -4.40
N PHE A 328 6.60 6.04 -3.75
CA PHE A 328 6.47 5.61 -2.36
C PHE A 328 6.67 4.10 -2.21
N CYS A 329 6.12 3.29 -3.12
CA CYS A 329 6.35 1.84 -3.11
C CYS A 329 7.83 1.50 -3.28
N CYS A 330 8.51 2.09 -4.26
CA CYS A 330 9.94 1.83 -4.48
C CYS A 330 10.80 2.22 -3.28
N ALA A 331 10.50 3.33 -2.62
CA ALA A 331 11.21 3.73 -1.40
C ALA A 331 10.97 2.76 -0.23
N MET A 332 9.76 2.19 -0.13
CA MET A 332 9.44 1.18 0.87
C MET A 332 10.06 -0.19 0.54
N GLU A 333 10.17 -0.52 -0.75
CA GLU A 333 10.87 -1.71 -1.23
C GLU A 333 12.36 -1.65 -0.88
N GLU A 334 13.00 -0.50 -1.10
CA GLU A 334 14.39 -0.26 -0.68
C GLU A 334 14.56 -0.33 0.84
N LEU A 335 13.65 0.28 1.60
CA LEU A 335 13.68 0.26 3.07
C LEU A 335 13.53 -1.16 3.65
N TRP A 336 12.74 -2.02 3.01
CA TRP A 336 12.43 -3.37 3.48
C TRP A 336 13.22 -4.46 2.75
N ASP A 337 14.21 -4.09 1.95
CA ASP A 337 15.07 -5.00 1.19
C ASP A 337 14.28 -5.99 0.32
N ILE A 338 13.31 -5.44 -0.45
CA ILE A 338 12.46 -6.19 -1.38
C ILE A 338 12.95 -5.93 -2.80
N VAL A 339 13.27 -7.01 -3.52
CA VAL A 339 13.84 -7.01 -4.88
C VAL A 339 12.91 -7.71 -5.86
#